data_AF-A0A1Z9H4U1-F1
#
_entry.id   AF-A0A1Z9H4U1-F1
#
_cell.length_a   1.000
_cell.length_b   1.000
_cell.length_c   1.000
_cell.angle_alpha   90.00
_cell.angle_beta   90.00
_cell.angle_gamma   90.00
#
_symmetry.space_group_name_H-M   'P 1'
#
loop_
_entity.id
_entity.type
_entity.pdbx_description
1 polymer ?
#
loop_
_entity_poly.entity_id
_entity_poly.type
_entity_poly.pdbx_seq_one_letter_code
_entity_poly.pdbx_strand_id
1 'polypeptide(L)'
;MATHALIALQSHSSFHAAYLHFDGTPENLRPILHQHFNTIGKIKELIQPGALKSISQDGKTSLLDEYAEMIEVETEKALFSKAKEFWAQYVFVYEPALKNWKVHQLATLEEYERSGTKHPYEGLV
;
A
#
# COMPACT_ATOMS: atom_id res chain seq x y z
N MET A 1 10.60 -11.76 -5.27
CA MET A 1 10.30 -11.84 -3.83
C MET A 1 9.10 -10.94 -3.65
N ALA A 2 7.99 -11.52 -3.21
CA ALA A 2 6.77 -10.78 -2.97
C ALA A 2 7.00 -9.75 -1.87
N THR A 3 6.55 -8.53 -2.14
CA THR A 3 6.53 -7.45 -1.15
C THR A 3 5.09 -7.01 -0.94
N HIS A 4 4.71 -6.96 0.34
CA HIS A 4 3.39 -6.57 0.80
C HIS A 4 3.46 -5.14 1.34
N ALA A 5 2.53 -4.29 0.93
CA ALA A 5 2.49 -2.91 1.36
C ALA A 5 1.06 -2.39 1.50
N LEU A 6 0.89 -1.30 2.24
CA LEU A 6 -0.24 -0.39 2.04
C LEU A 6 0.23 0.86 1.30
N ILE A 7 -0.56 1.32 0.32
CA ILE A 7 -0.42 2.64 -0.28
C ILE A 7 -1.56 3.50 0.23
N ALA A 8 -1.24 4.63 0.84
CA ALA A 8 -2.18 5.49 1.52
C ALA A 8 -2.09 6.95 1.04
N LEU A 9 -3.24 7.61 1.00
CA LEU A 9 -3.40 9.05 0.89
C LEU A 9 -3.73 9.62 2.26
N GLN A 10 -2.88 10.52 2.77
CA GLN A 10 -3.20 11.31 3.94
C GLN A 10 -4.25 12.38 3.58
N SER A 11 -5.36 12.37 4.30
CA SER A 11 -6.39 13.42 4.28
C SER A 11 -6.32 14.25 5.57
N HIS A 12 -7.15 15.29 5.72
CA HIS A 12 -7.09 16.20 6.87
C HIS A 12 -7.27 15.50 8.23
N SER A 13 -8.07 14.44 8.30
CA SER A 13 -8.42 13.73 9.54
C SER A 13 -8.42 12.21 9.40
N SER A 14 -7.93 11.68 8.29
CA SER A 14 -7.97 10.24 8.00
C SER A 14 -6.92 9.84 6.97
N PHE A 15 -6.75 8.53 6.81
CA PHE A 15 -5.97 7.90 5.77
C PHE A 15 -6.90 7.00 4.97
N HIS A 16 -6.80 7.12 3.66
CA HIS A 16 -7.42 6.21 2.72
C HIS A 16 -6.32 5.35 2.11
N ALA A 17 -6.46 4.04 2.08
CA ALA A 17 -5.41 3.15 1.63
C ALA A 17 -5.93 1.98 0.80
N ALA A 18 -5.03 1.43 0.00
CA ALA A 18 -5.19 0.14 -0.65
C ALA A 18 -4.04 -0.78 -0.26
N TYR A 19 -4.34 -2.06 -0.20
CA TYR A 19 -3.31 -3.09 -0.19
C TYR A 19 -2.59 -3.14 -1.54
N LEU A 20 -1.28 -3.31 -1.50
CA LEU A 20 -0.45 -3.53 -2.67
C LEU A 20 0.42 -4.76 -2.43
N HIS A 21 0.25 -5.75 -3.30
CA HIS A 21 1.28 -6.74 -3.58
C HIS A 21 2.13 -6.26 -4.75
N PHE A 22 3.44 -6.46 -4.71
CA PHE A 22 4.31 -6.24 -5.86
C PHE A 22 5.62 -7.02 -5.73
N ASP A 23 6.28 -7.27 -6.86
CA ASP A 23 7.63 -7.80 -6.89
C ASP A 23 8.66 -6.67 -6.82
N GLY A 24 9.56 -6.73 -5.84
CA GLY A 24 10.71 -5.84 -5.74
C GLY A 24 10.79 -5.08 -4.43
N THR A 25 11.49 -3.94 -4.44
CA THR A 25 11.79 -3.16 -3.24
C THR A 25 11.16 -1.77 -3.29
N PRO A 26 11.02 -1.07 -2.16
CA PRO A 26 10.52 0.30 -2.13
C PRO A 26 11.28 1.28 -3.03
N GLU A 27 12.59 1.07 -3.20
CA GLU A 27 13.45 1.90 -4.06
C GLU A 27 13.02 1.84 -5.53
N ASN A 28 12.45 0.72 -5.97
CA ASN A 28 11.93 0.56 -7.33
C ASN A 28 10.54 1.16 -7.49
N LEU A 29 9.70 1.07 -6.44
CA LEU A 29 8.32 1.55 -6.50
C LEU A 29 8.22 3.08 -6.34
N ARG A 30 9.06 3.69 -5.48
CA ARG A 30 9.02 5.13 -5.21
C ARG A 30 9.10 6.01 -6.46
N PRO A 31 10.04 5.80 -7.41
CA PRO A 31 10.09 6.58 -8.64
C PRO A 31 8.79 6.50 -9.44
N ILE A 32 8.16 5.33 -9.52
CA ILE A 32 6.89 5.12 -10.22
C ILE A 32 5.77 5.93 -9.55
N LEU A 33 5.69 5.89 -8.21
CA LEU A 33 4.73 6.68 -7.44
C LEU A 33 4.94 8.19 -7.66
N HIS A 34 6.18 8.66 -7.68
CA HIS A 34 6.50 10.07 -7.94
C HIS A 34 6.22 10.53 -9.38
N GLN A 35 6.38 9.65 -10.36
CA GLN A 35 6.18 9.98 -11.77
C GLN A 35 4.69 9.91 -12.16
N HIS A 36 4.01 8.84 -11.76
CA HIS A 36 2.66 8.52 -12.23
C HIS A 36 1.58 8.92 -11.23
N PHE A 37 1.84 8.86 -9.92
CA PHE A 37 0.86 9.09 -8.86
C PHE A 37 1.24 10.31 -8.00
N ASN A 38 1.31 11.46 -8.66
CA ASN A 38 1.83 12.72 -8.10
C ASN A 38 0.76 13.80 -7.86
N THR A 39 -0.51 13.45 -8.03
CA THR A 39 -1.64 14.33 -7.73
C THR A 39 -2.67 13.59 -6.91
N ILE A 40 -3.42 14.32 -6.08
CA ILE A 40 -4.46 13.73 -5.22
C ILE A 40 -5.47 12.91 -6.05
N GLY A 41 -5.87 13.39 -7.23
CA GLY A 41 -6.82 12.69 -8.10
C GLY A 41 -6.31 11.31 -8.53
N LYS A 42 -5.10 11.24 -9.07
CA LYS A 42 -4.49 9.97 -9.50
C LYS A 42 -4.27 9.00 -8.34
N ILE A 43 -3.97 9.53 -7.15
CA ILE A 43 -3.76 8.71 -5.96
C ILE A 43 -5.10 8.17 -5.45
N LYS A 44 -6.17 8.97 -5.48
CA LYS A 44 -7.52 8.50 -5.17
C LYS A 44 -7.93 7.36 -6.12
N GLU A 45 -7.70 7.52 -7.41
CA GLU A 45 -7.95 6.47 -8.40
C GLU A 45 -7.11 5.20 -8.14
N LEU A 46 -5.85 5.37 -7.72
CA LEU A 46 -4.96 4.26 -7.38
C LEU A 46 -5.46 3.44 -6.19
N ILE A 47 -5.94 4.09 -5.13
CA ILE A 47 -6.35 3.40 -3.89
C ILE A 47 -7.81 2.97 -3.89
N GLN A 48 -8.64 3.54 -4.76
CA GLN A 48 -10.08 3.25 -4.82
C GLN A 48 -10.41 1.75 -4.95
N PRO A 49 -9.66 0.93 -5.71
CA PRO A 49 -9.96 -0.49 -5.83
C PRO A 49 -9.67 -1.34 -4.58
N GLY A 50 -9.06 -0.77 -3.53
CA GLY A 50 -8.81 -1.47 -2.28
C GLY A 50 -7.65 -2.48 -2.28
N ALA A 51 -7.47 -3.26 -3.35
CA ALA A 51 -6.39 -4.25 -3.44
C ALA A 51 -5.75 -4.35 -4.83
N LEU A 52 -4.44 -4.09 -4.89
CA LEU A 52 -3.64 -4.11 -6.09
C LEU A 52 -2.64 -5.27 -6.06
N LYS A 53 -2.48 -5.91 -7.21
CA LYS A 53 -1.51 -6.99 -7.43
C LYS A 53 -0.16 -6.50 -7.95
N SER A 54 -0.14 -5.37 -8.65
CA SER A 54 1.10 -4.77 -9.15
C SER A 54 0.90 -3.33 -9.60
N ILE A 55 2.02 -2.59 -9.67
CA ILE A 55 2.14 -1.32 -10.36
C ILE A 55 3.36 -1.43 -11.29
N SER A 56 3.11 -1.34 -12.58
CA SER A 56 4.17 -1.42 -13.60
C SER A 56 4.88 -0.08 -13.80
N GLN A 57 6.03 -0.11 -14.49
CA GLN A 57 6.87 1.07 -14.69
C GLN A 57 6.19 2.22 -15.45
N ASP A 58 5.18 1.94 -16.28
CA ASP A 58 4.41 2.96 -16.99
C ASP A 58 3.20 3.49 -16.18
N GLY A 59 3.07 3.04 -14.93
CA GLY A 59 1.99 3.41 -14.02
C GLY A 59 0.71 2.60 -14.18
N LYS A 60 0.67 1.57 -15.05
CA LYS A 60 -0.51 0.68 -15.10
C LYS A 60 -0.57 -0.19 -13.86
N THR A 61 -1.78 -0.35 -13.34
CA THR A 61 -2.09 -1.18 -12.17
C THR A 61 -2.86 -2.42 -12.59
N SER A 62 -2.74 -3.47 -11.79
CA SER A 62 -3.57 -4.67 -11.90
C SER A 62 -4.23 -4.93 -10.55
N LEU A 63 -5.50 -5.30 -10.54
CA LEU A 63 -6.22 -5.62 -9.31
C LEU A 63 -5.77 -6.98 -8.77
N LEU A 64 -5.76 -7.12 -7.45
CA LEU A 64 -5.60 -8.42 -6.80
C LEU A 64 -6.96 -9.07 -6.52
N ASP A 65 -7.91 -8.26 -6.07
CA ASP A 65 -9.25 -8.66 -5.72
C ASP A 65 -10.21 -7.55 -6.20
N GLU A 66 -11.15 -7.90 -7.08
CA GLU A 66 -12.11 -6.96 -7.66
C GLU A 66 -13.20 -6.54 -6.68
N TYR A 67 -13.33 -7.25 -5.55
CA TYR A 67 -14.30 -6.98 -4.50
C TYR A 67 -13.68 -6.34 -3.26
N ALA A 68 -12.38 -6.08 -3.27
CA ALA A 68 -11.72 -5.42 -2.15
C ALA A 68 -12.25 -3.98 -1.97
N GLU A 69 -12.35 -3.57 -0.71
CA GLU A 69 -12.75 -2.22 -0.35
C GLU A 69 -11.53 -1.38 0.02
N MET A 70 -11.60 -0.09 -0.31
CA MET A 70 -10.62 0.89 0.16
C MET A 70 -10.63 0.94 1.69
N ILE A 71 -9.45 0.88 2.28
CA ILE A 71 -9.26 0.98 3.73
C ILE A 71 -9.40 2.45 4.12
N GLU A 72 -10.25 2.75 5.10
CA GLU A 72 -10.33 4.07 5.73
C GLU A 72 -10.04 3.95 7.24
N VAL A 73 -9.11 4.77 7.73
CA VAL A 73 -8.73 4.80 9.15
C VAL A 73 -8.44 6.23 9.59
N GLU A 74 -8.76 6.56 10.83
CA GLU A 74 -8.65 7.93 11.35
C GLU A 74 -7.22 8.34 11.74
N THR A 75 -6.35 7.36 12.05
CA THR A 75 -5.02 7.64 12.61
C THR A 75 -3.93 6.84 11.92
N GLU A 76 -2.70 7.38 11.94
CA GLU A 76 -1.51 6.67 11.44
C GLU A 76 -1.27 5.36 12.21
N LYS A 77 -1.50 5.37 13.53
CA LYS A 77 -1.42 4.16 14.35
C LYS A 77 -2.41 3.09 13.87
N ALA A 78 -3.64 3.47 13.55
CA ALA A 78 -4.64 2.55 13.00
C ALA A 78 -4.24 2.05 11.60
N LEU A 79 -3.65 2.91 10.76
CA LEU A 79 -3.10 2.51 9.47
C LEU A 79 -2.01 1.46 9.62
N PHE A 80 -1.07 1.63 10.55
CA PHE A 80 0.01 0.65 10.77
C PHE A 80 -0.50 -0.64 11.39
N SER A 81 -1.50 -0.57 12.29
CA SER A 81 -2.18 -1.78 12.77
C SER A 81 -2.82 -2.54 11.62
N LYS A 82 -3.55 -1.84 10.73
CA LYS A 82 -4.18 -2.45 9.56
C LYS A 82 -3.13 -3.04 8.61
N ALA A 83 -2.04 -2.33 8.36
CA ALA A 83 -0.93 -2.80 7.53
C ALA A 83 -0.35 -4.14 8.03
N LYS A 84 -0.23 -4.31 9.35
CA LYS A 84 0.23 -5.58 9.95
C LYS A 84 -0.74 -6.74 9.71
N GLU A 85 -2.06 -6.49 9.64
CA GLU A 85 -3.04 -7.52 9.30
C GLU A 85 -2.81 -8.06 7.88
N PHE A 86 -2.29 -7.24 6.97
CA PHE A 86 -1.91 -7.61 5.60
C PHE A 86 -0.44 -7.99 5.45
N TRP A 87 0.25 -8.30 6.55
CA TRP A 87 1.70 -8.60 6.57
C TRP A 87 2.56 -7.58 5.81
N ALA A 88 2.09 -6.33 5.77
CA ALA A 88 2.76 -5.30 5.00
C ALA A 88 4.14 -5.03 5.60
N GLN A 89 5.17 -5.23 4.79
CA GLN A 89 6.53 -4.86 5.13
C GLN A 89 6.72 -3.35 5.09
N TYR A 90 5.90 -2.66 4.26
CA TYR A 90 6.00 -1.23 4.04
C TYR A 90 4.64 -0.52 4.03
N VAL A 91 4.64 0.75 4.40
CA VAL A 91 3.51 1.67 4.20
C VAL A 91 4.01 2.89 3.44
N PHE A 92 3.40 3.15 2.29
CA PHE A 92 3.64 4.33 1.46
C PHE A 92 2.54 5.34 1.76
N VAL A 93 2.89 6.52 2.24
CA VAL A 93 1.92 7.59 2.56
C VAL A 93 2.20 8.79 1.68
N TYR A 94 1.23 9.18 0.86
CA TYR A 94 1.29 10.47 0.17
C TYR A 94 0.79 11.57 1.10
N GLU A 95 1.62 12.61 1.25
CA GLU A 95 1.30 13.79 2.03
C GLU A 95 1.02 14.97 1.09
N PRO A 96 -0.26 15.36 0.89
CA PRO A 96 -0.60 16.42 -0.05
C PRO A 96 0.07 17.76 0.24
N ALA A 97 0.26 18.09 1.53
CA ALA A 97 0.92 19.31 1.96
C ALA A 97 2.38 19.39 1.49
N LEU A 98 3.07 18.26 1.41
CA LEU A 98 4.47 18.16 0.98
C LEU A 98 4.63 17.73 -0.48
N LYS A 99 3.53 17.31 -1.13
CA LYS A 99 3.52 16.68 -2.46
C LYS A 99 4.56 15.55 -2.58
N ASN A 100 4.64 14.73 -1.54
CA ASN A 100 5.71 13.76 -1.38
C ASN A 100 5.19 12.42 -0.85
N TRP A 101 5.91 11.34 -1.16
CA TRP A 101 5.66 9.99 -0.66
C TRP A 101 6.62 9.65 0.49
N LYS A 102 6.08 9.52 1.70
CA LYS A 102 6.78 8.91 2.84
C LYS A 102 6.69 7.39 2.75
N VAL A 103 7.74 6.73 3.22
CA VAL A 103 7.83 5.27 3.25
C VAL A 103 8.24 4.86 4.65
N HIS A 104 7.43 3.99 5.24
CA HIS A 104 7.66 3.42 6.55
C HIS A 104 7.91 1.92 6.39
N GLN A 105 9.02 1.42 6.92
CA GLN A 105 9.27 -0.01 7.04
C GLN A 105 8.69 -0.51 8.37
N LEU A 106 7.90 -1.58 8.32
CA LEU A 106 7.23 -2.13 9.50
C LEU A 106 7.96 -3.36 10.05
N ALA A 107 8.13 -4.38 9.22
CA ALA A 107 8.78 -5.65 9.55
C ALA A 107 9.22 -6.37 8.27
N THR A 108 9.99 -7.42 8.42
CA THR A 108 10.36 -8.34 7.34
C THR A 108 9.27 -9.41 7.13
N LEU A 109 9.25 -10.02 5.94
CA LEU A 109 8.31 -11.11 5.66
C LEU A 109 8.57 -12.32 6.57
N GLU A 110 9.84 -12.63 6.84
CA GLU A 110 10.22 -13.72 7.75
C GLU A 110 9.65 -13.55 9.17
N GLU A 111 9.57 -12.31 9.67
CA GLU A 111 8.96 -12.02 10.97
C GLU A 111 7.46 -12.32 10.99
N TYR A 112 6.75 -12.02 9.89
CA TYR A 112 5.33 -12.34 9.75
C TYR A 112 5.11 -13.85 9.62
N GLU A 113 5.89 -14.55 8.81
CA GLU A 113 5.80 -16.00 8.67
C GLU A 113 6.03 -16.72 10.02
N ARG A 114 7.01 -16.26 10.81
CA ARG A 114 7.28 -16.80 12.15
C ARG A 114 6.15 -16.54 13.15
N SER A 115 5.31 -15.55 12.92
CA SER A 115 4.17 -15.23 13.81
C SER A 115 3.05 -16.27 13.75
N GLY A 116 3.00 -17.10 12.69
CA GLY A 116 1.95 -18.10 12.49
C GLY A 116 0.56 -17.53 12.24
N THR A 117 0.45 -16.21 12.00
CA THR A 117 -0.80 -15.59 11.54
C THR A 117 -1.09 -16.01 10.09
N LYS A 118 -2.28 -15.72 9.56
CA LYS A 118 -2.59 -15.99 8.14
C LYS A 118 -2.74 -14.68 7.39
N HIS A 119 -2.14 -14.62 6.21
CA HIS A 119 -2.30 -13.47 5.32
C HIS A 119 -3.74 -13.44 4.74
N PRO A 120 -4.44 -12.29 4.73
CA PRO A 120 -5.81 -12.20 4.22
C PRO A 120 -5.99 -12.62 2.75
N TYR A 121 -4.94 -12.43 1.94
CA TYR A 121 -4.91 -12.85 0.54
C TYR A 121 -4.10 -14.14 0.30
N GLU A 122 -3.87 -14.95 1.33
CA GLU A 122 -3.23 -16.27 1.18
C GLU A 122 -3.93 -17.08 0.05
N GLY A 123 -3.17 -17.44 -0.99
CA GLY A 123 -3.67 -18.15 -2.18
C GLY A 123 -4.09 -17.29 -3.37
N LEU A 124 -4.13 -15.95 -3.22
CA LEU A 124 -4.34 -14.99 -4.32
C LEU A 124 -3.03 -14.29 -4.74
N VAL A 125 -2.07 -14.21 -3.81
CA VAL A 125 -0.69 -13.76 -4.02
C VAL A 125 0.24 -14.91 -4.35
#